data_AF-A0A6N7ZR30-F1
#
_entry.id   AF-A0A6N7ZR30-F1
#
_cell.length_a   1.000
_cell.length_b   1.000
_cell.length_c   1.000
_cell.angle_alpha   90.00
_cell.angle_beta   90.00
_cell.angle_gamma   90.00
#
_symmetry.space_group_name_H-M   'P 1'
#
loop_
_entity.id
_entity.type
_entity.pdbx_description
1 polymer ?
#
loop_
_entity_poly.entity_id
_entity_poly.type
_entity_poly.pdbx_seq_one_letter_code
_entity_poly.pdbx_strand_id
1 'polypeptide(L)'
;MLKSTLAALALGAGLAMTFAAPSFAADAKGEWIRPSGASKIQINSCSSGLCGKIVWMKQPRNDTKNPNASLRKRSLVGVEIIQSMKPTGKSGQWKGKVYNGEDGKTYTGFIQMTSANKLKLEGCVMGGLICKGETWTRVK
;
A
#
# COMPACT_ATOMS: atom_id res chain seq x y z
N MET A 1 -18.22 -42.25 -66.63
CA MET A 1 -17.40 -41.02 -66.52
C MET A 1 -18.28 -39.91 -65.97
N LEU A 2 -18.30 -39.67 -64.65
CA LEU A 2 -19.05 -38.58 -64.02
C LEU A 2 -18.05 -37.55 -63.48
N LYS A 3 -18.15 -36.31 -63.95
CA LYS A 3 -17.29 -35.17 -63.60
C LYS A 3 -18.00 -34.28 -62.58
N SER A 4 -17.26 -33.88 -61.53
CA SER A 4 -17.27 -32.60 -60.78
C SER A 4 -18.60 -32.13 -60.15
N THR A 5 -18.65 -31.52 -58.95
CA THR A 5 -17.72 -30.59 -58.29
C THR A 5 -18.10 -30.51 -56.80
N LEU A 6 -17.15 -30.63 -55.87
CA LEU A 6 -17.37 -30.33 -54.44
C LEU A 6 -17.13 -28.84 -54.21
N ALA A 7 -18.15 -28.13 -53.73
CA ALA A 7 -18.02 -26.75 -53.27
C ALA A 7 -17.40 -26.73 -51.87
N ALA A 8 -16.21 -26.13 -51.76
CA ALA A 8 -15.54 -25.90 -50.48
C ALA A 8 -16.12 -24.63 -49.83
N LEU A 9 -16.91 -24.79 -48.76
CA LEU A 9 -17.24 -23.70 -47.84
C LEU A 9 -16.13 -23.58 -46.80
N ALA A 10 -15.21 -22.63 -47.00
CA ALA A 10 -14.29 -22.16 -45.96
C ALA A 10 -14.98 -21.04 -45.16
N LEU A 11 -15.56 -21.37 -44.00
CA LEU A 11 -15.93 -20.36 -43.00
C LEU A 11 -14.74 -20.16 -42.06
N GLY A 12 -14.05 -19.02 -42.22
CA GLY A 12 -12.89 -18.64 -41.43
C GLY A 12 -13.24 -18.42 -39.96
N ALA A 13 -12.54 -19.14 -39.07
CA ALA A 13 -12.53 -18.87 -37.65
C ALA A 13 -11.70 -17.60 -37.37
N GLY A 14 -12.37 -16.47 -37.20
CA GLY A 14 -11.75 -15.22 -36.74
C GLY A 14 -11.29 -15.37 -35.29
N LEU A 15 -9.99 -15.61 -35.09
CA LEU A 15 -9.38 -15.68 -33.77
C LEU A 15 -9.28 -14.26 -33.19
N ALA A 16 -10.26 -13.88 -32.37
CA ALA A 16 -10.22 -12.61 -31.64
C ALA A 16 -9.07 -12.65 -30.62
N MET A 17 -7.96 -11.99 -30.94
CA MET A 17 -6.87 -11.78 -29.99
C MET A 17 -7.33 -10.76 -28.93
N THR A 18 -7.73 -11.26 -27.77
CA THR A 18 -7.96 -10.43 -26.59
C THR A 18 -6.60 -9.97 -26.07
N PHE A 19 -6.26 -8.70 -26.31
CA PHE A 19 -5.13 -8.06 -25.66
C PHE A 19 -5.45 -7.89 -24.16
N ALA A 20 -4.94 -8.80 -23.34
CA ALA A 20 -4.92 -8.62 -21.90
C ALA A 20 -3.96 -7.47 -21.57
N ALA A 21 -4.51 -6.31 -21.22
CA ALA A 21 -3.70 -5.20 -20.71
C ALA A 21 -2.99 -5.64 -19.42
N PRO A 22 -1.68 -5.36 -19.26
CA PRO A 22 -0.98 -5.67 -18.02
C PRO A 22 -1.63 -4.90 -16.88
N SER A 23 -2.24 -5.63 -15.95
CA SER A 23 -2.68 -5.07 -14.68
C SER A 23 -1.41 -4.74 -13.89
N PHE A 24 -1.03 -3.46 -13.87
CA PHE A 24 -0.04 -2.99 -12.91
C PHE A 24 -0.65 -3.17 -11.52
N ALA A 25 -0.32 -4.27 -10.86
CA ALA A 25 -0.63 -4.46 -9.46
C ALA A 25 -0.08 -3.25 -8.71
N ALA A 26 -0.96 -2.45 -8.11
CA ALA A 26 -0.52 -1.29 -7.36
C ALA A 26 0.35 -1.80 -6.20
N ASP A 27 1.62 -1.37 -6.16
CA ASP A 27 2.59 -1.82 -5.17
C ASP A 27 2.86 -0.72 -4.14
N ALA A 28 2.46 -0.96 -2.90
CA ALA A 28 2.68 -0.04 -1.79
C ALA A 28 4.12 -0.06 -1.26
N LYS A 29 4.96 -1.03 -1.64
CA LYS A 29 6.37 -1.06 -1.24
C LYS A 29 7.15 0.12 -1.80
N GLY A 30 8.19 0.53 -1.09
CA GLY A 30 9.06 1.65 -1.44
C GLY A 30 9.08 2.74 -0.38
N GLU A 31 9.79 3.82 -0.69
CA GLU A 31 9.93 4.97 0.21
C GLU A 31 8.90 6.06 -0.11
N TRP A 32 8.28 6.58 0.95
CA TRP A 32 7.16 7.51 0.87
C TRP A 32 7.40 8.72 1.76
N ILE A 33 7.13 9.91 1.25
CA ILE A 33 7.19 11.15 2.02
C ILE A 33 5.79 11.56 2.49
N ARG A 34 5.65 11.87 3.79
CA ARG A 34 4.44 12.46 4.37
C ARG A 34 4.19 13.88 3.82
N PRO A 35 2.95 14.41 3.92
CA PRO A 35 2.67 15.81 3.60
C PRO A 35 3.64 16.76 4.30
N SER A 36 3.92 17.92 3.68
CA SER A 36 4.89 18.93 4.15
C SER A 36 6.35 18.46 4.28
N GLY A 37 6.67 17.21 3.94
CA GLY A 37 8.03 16.66 4.05
C GLY A 37 8.45 16.34 5.49
N ALA A 38 7.50 16.09 6.39
CA ALA A 38 7.79 15.89 7.81
C ALA A 38 8.66 14.64 8.09
N SER A 39 8.43 13.55 7.35
CA SER A 39 9.19 12.31 7.46
C SER A 39 9.09 11.45 6.21
N LYS A 40 10.03 10.53 6.07
CA LYS A 40 10.04 9.48 5.04
C LYS A 40 9.86 8.10 5.67
N ILE A 41 9.05 7.27 5.04
CA ILE A 41 8.67 5.93 5.51
C ILE A 41 9.04 4.93 4.43
N GLN A 42 9.83 3.92 4.78
CA GLN A 42 10.07 2.78 3.92
C GLN A 42 9.03 1.69 4.21
N ILE A 43 8.30 1.26 3.17
CA ILE A 43 7.36 0.13 3.23
C ILE A 43 7.98 -1.08 2.54
N ASN A 44 7.97 -2.23 3.22
CA ASN A 44 8.53 -3.49 2.76
C ASN A 44 7.56 -4.66 3.01
N SER A 45 7.86 -5.81 2.43
CA SER A 45 7.28 -7.09 2.85
C SER A 45 7.86 -7.52 4.19
N CYS A 46 6.98 -7.92 5.11
CA CYS A 46 7.29 -8.57 6.37
C CYS A 46 6.54 -9.92 6.46
N SER A 47 6.84 -10.72 7.48
CA SER A 47 6.23 -12.05 7.68
C SER A 47 4.69 -12.03 7.78
N SER A 48 4.10 -10.95 8.31
CA SER A 48 2.65 -10.83 8.54
C SER A 48 1.92 -9.95 7.52
N GLY A 49 2.55 -9.58 6.40
CA GLY A 49 2.05 -8.65 5.40
C GLY A 49 3.02 -7.51 5.15
N LEU A 50 2.54 -6.35 4.70
CA LEU A 50 3.40 -5.17 4.60
C LEU A 50 3.66 -4.58 5.99
N CYS A 51 4.87 -4.05 6.15
CA CYS A 51 5.32 -3.29 7.30
C CYS A 51 6.02 -2.02 6.83
N GLY A 52 6.16 -1.03 7.70
CA GLY A 52 6.85 0.18 7.33
C GLY A 52 7.45 0.93 8.50
N LYS A 53 8.65 1.46 8.28
CA LYS A 53 9.48 2.13 9.29
C LYS A 53 9.77 3.57 8.89
N ILE A 54 9.83 4.46 9.87
CA ILE A 54 10.34 5.82 9.65
C ILE A 54 11.84 5.72 9.35
N VAL A 55 12.27 6.10 8.15
CA VAL A 55 13.69 6.07 7.75
C VAL A 55 14.36 7.43 7.86
N TRP A 56 13.58 8.51 7.87
CA TRP A 56 14.08 9.88 8.02
C TRP A 56 13.01 10.80 8.58
N MET A 57 13.41 11.83 9.32
CA MET A 57 12.54 12.90 9.81
C MET A 57 13.21 14.25 9.63
N LYS A 58 12.42 15.27 9.24
CA LYS A 58 12.91 16.66 9.17
C LYS A 58 13.34 17.19 10.53
N GLN A 59 12.65 16.77 11.58
CA GLN A 59 12.93 17.10 12.98
C GLN A 59 12.97 15.79 13.78
N PRO A 60 14.15 15.14 13.89
CA PRO A 60 14.33 13.92 14.67
C PRO A 60 13.94 14.14 16.13
N ARG A 61 13.19 13.19 16.70
CA ARG A 61 12.75 13.22 18.09
C ARG A 61 12.53 11.81 18.63
N ASN A 62 12.49 11.71 19.96
CA ASN A 62 12.22 10.45 20.64
C ASN A 62 10.73 10.14 20.73
N ASP A 63 10.42 8.88 20.97
CA ASP A 63 9.06 8.33 21.11
C ASP A 63 8.43 8.64 22.48
N THR A 64 8.46 9.90 22.89
CA THR A 64 8.13 10.34 24.26
C THR A 64 6.70 10.02 24.71
N LYS A 65 5.78 9.80 23.77
CA LYS A 65 4.37 9.45 24.03
C LYS A 65 4.11 7.96 24.10
N ASN A 66 5.12 7.10 23.93
CA ASN A 66 4.94 5.67 23.96
C ASN A 66 4.29 5.21 25.30
N PRO A 67 3.25 4.35 25.27
CA PRO A 67 2.64 3.84 26.50
C PRO A 67 3.63 3.01 27.33
N ASN A 68 4.57 2.32 26.68
CA ASN A 68 5.67 1.65 27.35
C ASN A 68 6.79 2.66 27.68
N ALA A 69 7.01 2.91 28.97
CA ALA A 69 8.01 3.85 29.45
C ALA A 69 9.44 3.53 28.99
N SER A 70 9.80 2.25 28.83
CA SER A 70 11.14 1.85 28.39
C SER A 70 11.43 2.25 26.93
N LEU A 71 10.38 2.41 26.12
CA LEU A 71 10.50 2.81 24.73
C LEU A 71 10.58 4.33 24.55
N ARG A 72 10.25 5.14 25.56
CA ARG A 72 10.15 6.61 25.42
C ARG A 72 11.45 7.33 25.08
N LYS A 73 12.60 6.69 25.33
CA LYS A 73 13.93 7.22 25.03
C LYS A 73 14.44 6.85 23.63
N ARG A 74 13.74 5.97 22.90
CA ARG A 74 14.16 5.57 21.55
C ARG A 74 13.86 6.68 20.54
N SER A 75 14.70 6.81 19.53
CA SER A 75 14.40 7.65 18.36
C SER A 75 13.16 7.13 17.64
N LEU A 76 12.29 8.02 17.13
CA LEU A 76 11.21 7.62 16.22
C LEU A 76 11.75 7.14 14.87
N VAL A 77 12.95 7.56 14.46
CA VAL A 77 13.62 6.97 13.30
C VAL A 77 13.96 5.51 13.60
N GLY A 78 13.57 4.62 12.72
CA GLY A 78 13.67 3.16 12.86
C GLY A 78 12.42 2.50 13.44
N VAL A 79 11.48 3.26 14.00
CA VAL A 79 10.23 2.70 14.55
C VAL A 79 9.32 2.22 13.43
N GLU A 80 8.80 1.00 13.59
CA GLU A 80 7.76 0.44 12.73
C GLU A 80 6.40 1.05 13.05
N ILE A 81 5.91 1.88 12.11
CA ILE A 81 4.62 2.56 12.23
C ILE A 81 3.52 1.93 11.39
N ILE A 82 3.86 1.15 10.36
CA ILE A 82 2.91 0.35 9.57
C ILE A 82 3.14 -1.11 9.93
N GLN A 83 2.08 -1.80 10.37
CA GLN A 83 2.18 -3.10 11.00
C GLN A 83 1.15 -4.08 10.42
N SER A 84 1.61 -5.26 10.00
CA SER A 84 0.77 -6.39 9.55
C SER A 84 -0.33 -6.01 8.54
N MET A 85 0.02 -5.21 7.53
CA MET A 85 -0.91 -4.77 6.50
C MET A 85 -1.16 -5.88 5.48
N LYS A 86 -2.36 -6.45 5.48
CA LYS A 86 -2.77 -7.54 4.59
C LYS A 86 -3.66 -7.03 3.46
N PRO A 87 -3.57 -7.59 2.24
CA PRO A 87 -4.47 -7.24 1.15
C PRO A 87 -5.94 -7.42 1.55
N THR A 88 -6.82 -6.51 1.14
CA THR A 88 -8.27 -6.61 1.43
C THR A 88 -9.04 -7.42 0.38
N GLY A 89 -8.38 -7.86 -0.69
CA GLY A 89 -9.01 -8.44 -1.89
C GLY A 89 -9.35 -7.39 -2.96
N LYS A 90 -9.31 -6.09 -2.62
CA LYS A 90 -9.39 -5.00 -3.61
C LYS A 90 -7.98 -4.59 -4.03
N SER A 91 -7.80 -4.34 -5.33
CA SER A 91 -6.50 -3.92 -5.88
C SER A 91 -6.01 -2.64 -5.21
N GLY A 92 -4.74 -2.63 -4.80
CA GLY A 92 -4.10 -1.47 -4.15
C GLY A 92 -4.65 -1.14 -2.76
N GLN A 93 -5.31 -2.08 -2.08
CA GLN A 93 -5.82 -1.89 -0.73
C GLN A 93 -5.25 -2.89 0.28
N TRP A 94 -4.84 -2.36 1.44
CA TRP A 94 -4.42 -3.17 2.58
C TRP A 94 -5.05 -2.68 3.87
N LYS A 95 -5.21 -3.60 4.82
CA LYS A 95 -5.70 -3.35 6.17
C LYS A 95 -4.75 -3.97 7.19
N GLY A 96 -4.48 -3.26 8.26
CA GLY A 96 -3.57 -3.68 9.32
C GLY A 96 -3.66 -2.75 10.51
N LYS A 97 -2.50 -2.39 11.08
CA LYS A 97 -2.38 -1.47 12.19
C LYS A 97 -1.40 -0.34 11.87
N VAL A 98 -1.65 0.84 12.43
CA VAL A 98 -0.75 1.98 12.33
C VAL A 98 -0.45 2.54 13.71
N TYR A 99 0.83 2.61 14.07
CA TYR A 99 1.28 3.28 15.27
C TYR A 99 1.54 4.76 15.00
N ASN A 100 0.98 5.64 15.83
CA ASN A 100 1.21 7.07 15.75
C ASN A 100 2.12 7.53 16.90
N GLY A 101 3.37 7.90 16.57
CA GLY A 101 4.32 8.43 17.55
C GLY A 101 3.98 9.82 18.08
N GLU A 102 2.99 10.52 17.50
CA GLU A 102 2.54 11.85 17.97
C GLU A 102 1.63 11.75 19.20
N ASP A 103 0.88 10.66 19.35
CA ASP A 103 -0.04 10.42 20.47
C ASP A 103 0.23 9.11 21.22
N GLY A 104 1.13 8.27 20.73
CA GLY A 104 1.51 6.98 21.32
C GLY A 104 0.51 5.86 21.10
N LYS A 105 -0.52 6.03 20.26
CA LYS A 105 -1.60 5.06 20.07
C LYS A 105 -1.41 4.25 18.78
N THR A 106 -2.03 3.07 18.77
CA THR A 106 -2.12 2.22 17.59
C THR A 106 -3.57 2.16 17.11
N TYR A 107 -3.77 2.39 15.82
CA TYR A 107 -5.08 2.48 15.17
C TYR A 107 -5.30 1.32 14.20
N THR A 108 -6.56 1.09 13.82
CA THR A 108 -6.84 0.27 12.63
C THR A 108 -6.35 1.05 11.42
N GLY A 109 -5.44 0.45 10.66
CA GLY A 109 -4.77 1.09 9.54
C GLY A 109 -5.34 0.66 8.20
N PHE A 110 -5.46 1.60 7.26
CA PHE A 110 -5.79 1.34 5.87
C PHE A 110 -4.79 2.01 4.93
N ILE A 111 -4.33 1.26 3.93
CA ILE A 111 -3.55 1.77 2.81
C ILE A 111 -4.42 1.69 1.56
N GLN A 112 -4.50 2.79 0.81
CA GLN A 112 -5.08 2.84 -0.53
C GLN A 112 -4.08 3.48 -1.49
N MET A 113 -3.70 2.76 -2.53
CA MET A 113 -2.98 3.35 -3.67
C MET A 113 -3.95 4.20 -4.49
N THR A 114 -3.68 5.49 -4.61
CA THR A 114 -4.49 6.43 -5.42
C THR A 114 -3.86 6.70 -6.79
N SER A 115 -2.55 6.42 -6.93
CA SER A 115 -1.83 6.30 -8.19
C SER A 115 -0.52 5.54 -7.94
N ALA A 116 0.28 5.28 -8.96
CA ALA A 116 1.61 4.66 -8.81
C ALA A 116 2.52 5.41 -7.81
N ASN A 117 2.33 6.74 -7.68
CA ASN A 117 3.17 7.63 -6.88
C ASN A 117 2.44 8.30 -5.71
N LYS A 118 1.19 7.91 -5.43
CA LYS A 118 0.41 8.45 -4.30
C LYS A 118 -0.29 7.33 -3.53
N LEU A 119 -0.12 7.36 -2.23
CA LEU A 119 -0.70 6.41 -1.28
C LEU A 119 -1.45 7.19 -0.21
N LYS A 120 -2.69 6.81 0.07
CA LYS A 120 -3.45 7.32 1.23
C LYS A 120 -3.26 6.35 2.39
N LEU A 121 -2.77 6.84 3.53
CA LEU A 121 -2.71 6.09 4.78
C LEU A 121 -3.74 6.68 5.76
N GLU A 122 -4.61 5.84 6.30
CA GLU A 122 -5.62 6.23 7.28
C GLU A 122 -5.47 5.43 8.57
N GLY A 123 -5.59 6.11 9.70
CA GLY A 123 -5.80 5.53 11.01
C GLY A 123 -7.23 5.78 11.45
N CYS A 124 -7.92 4.72 11.86
CA CYS A 124 -9.33 4.77 12.26
C CYS A 124 -9.55 4.27 13.69
N VAL A 125 -10.52 4.87 14.36
CA VAL A 125 -11.07 4.41 15.66
C VAL A 125 -12.41 3.68 15.46
N MET A 126 -12.95 3.10 16.53
CA MET A 126 -14.24 2.38 16.53
C MET A 126 -14.35 1.33 15.41
N GLY A 127 -13.31 0.51 15.25
CA GLY A 127 -13.29 -0.57 14.26
C GLY A 127 -13.18 -0.14 12.79
N GLY A 128 -13.04 1.16 12.50
CA GLY A 128 -12.92 1.68 11.13
C GLY A 128 -13.91 2.78 10.75
N LEU A 129 -14.80 3.21 11.65
CA LEU A 129 -15.89 4.13 11.32
C LEU A 129 -15.45 5.61 11.26
N ILE A 130 -14.52 6.01 12.12
CA ILE A 130 -14.03 7.39 12.18
C ILE A 130 -12.54 7.37 11.84
N CYS A 131 -12.20 7.88 10.67
CA CYS A 131 -10.86 7.82 10.10
C CYS A 131 -10.25 9.21 9.96
N LYS A 132 -8.95 9.29 10.15
CA LYS A 132 -8.11 10.42 9.73
C LYS A 132 -6.93 9.86 8.96
N GLY A 133 -6.47 10.60 7.96
CA GLY A 133 -5.37 10.14 7.14
C GLY A 133 -4.70 11.21 6.33
N GLU A 134 -3.65 10.79 5.65
CA GLU A 134 -2.77 11.62 4.86
C GLU A 134 -2.54 10.96 3.50
N THR A 135 -2.29 11.76 2.48
CA THR A 135 -1.79 11.25 1.20
C THR A 135 -0.28 11.48 1.12
N TRP A 136 0.46 10.39 1.04
CA TRP A 136 1.89 10.34 0.91
C TRP A 136 2.29 10.32 -0.56
N THR A 137 3.46 10.87 -0.85
CA THR A 137 4.02 10.86 -2.21
C THR A 137 5.23 9.94 -2.24
N ARG A 138 5.39 9.18 -3.33
CA ARG A 138 6.55 8.31 -3.48
C ARG A 138 7.82 9.16 -3.61
N VAL A 139 8.89 8.76 -2.93
CA VAL A 139 10.22 9.34 -3.14
C VAL A 139 10.73 8.83 -4.48
N LYS A 140 11.11 9.75 -5.38
CA LYS A 140 11.71 9.44 -6.68
C LYS A 140 13.19 9.19 -6.55
#